data_AF-W6U9Y9-F1
#
_entry.id   AF-W6U9Y9-F1
#
_cell.length_a   1.000
_cell.length_b   1.000
_cell.length_c   1.000
_cell.angle_alpha   90.00
_cell.angle_beta   90.00
_cell.angle_gamma   90.00
#
_symmetry.space_group_name_H-M   'P 1'
#
loop_
_entity.id
_entity.type
_entity.pdbx_description
1 polymer ?
#
loop_
_entity_poly.entity_id
_entity_poly.type
_entity_poly.pdbx_seq_one_letter_code
_entity_poly.pdbx_strand_id
1 'polypeptide(L)'
;MVKLSEEQFFSFNRLMSGWVAENIHLTKALVRFDNLIVLDASALKFDFNGLSQDYQKKFVLNNFELYCTSLFLTIKPRMKVFVKNEGFRALDFHCIFALGKLRHERIEKVSTF
;
A
#
# COMPACT_ATOMS: atom_id res chain seq x y z
N MET A 1 2.89 18.90 3.12
CA MET A 1 3.05 17.58 2.46
C MET A 1 4.05 17.75 1.32
N VAL A 2 5.11 16.94 1.28
CA VAL A 2 6.07 17.00 0.16
C VAL A 2 5.36 16.49 -1.10
N LYS A 3 5.46 17.22 -2.20
CA LYS A 3 4.85 16.84 -3.48
C LYS A 3 5.88 16.05 -4.29
N LEU A 4 5.55 14.81 -4.64
CA LEU A 4 6.38 13.97 -5.50
C LEU A 4 6.27 14.43 -6.96
N SER A 5 7.35 14.27 -7.73
CA SER A 5 7.31 14.44 -9.19
C SER A 5 6.57 13.28 -9.86
N GLU A 6 6.14 13.45 -11.11
CA GLU A 6 5.50 12.35 -11.86
C GLU A 6 6.40 11.11 -11.95
N GLU A 7 7.69 11.29 -12.19
CA GLU A 7 8.68 10.21 -12.22
C GLU A 7 8.72 9.45 -10.88
N GLN A 8 8.68 10.17 -9.77
CA GLN A 8 8.65 9.59 -8.42
C GLN A 8 7.37 8.80 -8.16
N PHE A 9 6.22 9.30 -8.63
CA PHE A 9 4.95 8.56 -8.58
C PHE A 9 5.03 7.25 -9.37
N PHE A 10 5.52 7.29 -10.62
CA PHE A 10 5.65 6.09 -11.45
C PHE A 10 6.66 5.09 -10.87
N SER A 11 7.80 5.57 -10.37
CA SER A 11 8.82 4.75 -9.71
C SER A 11 8.24 4.04 -8.49
N PHE A 12 7.51 4.76 -7.63
CA PHE A 12 6.86 4.19 -6.46
C PHE A 12 5.81 3.13 -6.82
N ASN A 13 4.92 3.44 -7.77
CA ASN A 13 3.87 2.50 -8.18
C ASN A 13 4.45 1.25 -8.84
N ARG A 14 5.52 1.38 -9.63
CA ARG A 14 6.25 0.23 -10.18
C ARG A 14 6.86 -0.63 -9.08
N LEU A 15 7.46 -0.03 -8.05
CA LEU A 15 8.02 -0.74 -6.89
C LEU A 15 6.92 -1.51 -6.13
N MET A 16 5.77 -0.89 -5.90
CA MET A 16 4.65 -1.53 -5.22
C MET A 16 4.06 -2.67 -6.03
N SER A 17 3.80 -2.46 -7.32
CA SER A 17 3.30 -3.52 -8.22
C SER A 17 4.25 -4.71 -8.29
N GLY A 18 5.57 -4.48 -8.36
CA GLY A 18 6.58 -5.54 -8.29
C GLY A 18 6.49 -6.33 -6.98
N TRP A 19 6.37 -5.65 -5.85
CA TRP A 19 6.21 -6.32 -4.56
C TRP A 19 4.93 -7.16 -4.46
N VAL A 20 3.80 -6.63 -4.93
CA VAL A 20 2.53 -7.37 -4.92
C VAL A 20 2.64 -8.63 -5.78
N ALA A 21 3.29 -8.53 -6.96
CA ALA A 21 3.52 -9.67 -7.84
C ALA A 21 4.43 -10.75 -7.24
N GLU A 22 5.43 -10.37 -6.43
CA GLU A 22 6.30 -11.30 -5.70
C GLU A 22 5.60 -11.99 -4.52
N ASN A 23 4.51 -11.40 -4.00
CA ASN A 23 3.81 -11.93 -2.83
C ASN A 23 2.80 -13.02 -3.23
N ILE A 24 3.20 -14.29 -3.08
CA ILE A 24 2.38 -15.46 -3.44
C ILE A 24 0.99 -15.50 -2.75
N HIS A 25 0.86 -14.91 -1.57
CA HIS A 25 -0.43 -14.86 -0.87
C HIS A 25 -1.38 -13.84 -1.49
N LEU A 26 -0.85 -12.68 -1.88
CA LEU A 26 -1.63 -11.63 -2.54
C LEU A 26 -1.95 -11.98 -3.99
N THR A 27 -1.02 -12.57 -4.73
CA THR A 27 -1.27 -12.96 -6.13
C THR A 27 -2.29 -14.09 -6.25
N LYS A 28 -2.37 -15.01 -5.27
CA LYS A 28 -3.47 -15.99 -5.22
C LYS A 28 -4.83 -15.36 -4.89
N ALA A 29 -4.83 -14.18 -4.29
CA ALA A 29 -6.04 -13.50 -3.83
C ALA A 29 -6.58 -12.49 -4.86
N LEU A 30 -5.78 -12.09 -5.84
CA LEU A 30 -6.08 -11.01 -6.79
C LEU A 30 -6.24 -11.52 -8.22
N VAL A 31 -7.23 -10.95 -8.94
CA VAL A 31 -7.36 -11.14 -10.39
C VAL A 31 -6.48 -10.15 -11.16
N ARG A 32 -6.19 -8.98 -10.56
CA ARG A 32 -5.33 -7.92 -11.09
C ARG A 32 -4.46 -7.32 -9.97
N PHE A 33 -3.15 -7.37 -10.12
CA PHE A 33 -2.17 -7.06 -9.05
C PHE A 33 -1.73 -5.60 -9.03
N ASP A 34 -1.87 -4.93 -10.17
CA ASP A 34 -1.42 -3.57 -10.47
C ASP A 34 -2.16 -2.47 -9.70
N ASN A 35 -3.34 -2.79 -9.14
CA ASN A 35 -4.20 -1.82 -8.48
C ASN A 35 -4.31 -2.00 -6.96
N LEU A 36 -3.65 -3.00 -6.37
CA LEU A 36 -3.77 -3.24 -4.93
C LEU A 36 -3.18 -2.08 -4.12
N ILE A 37 -1.98 -1.63 -4.47
CA ILE A 37 -1.26 -0.58 -3.75
C ILE A 37 -0.85 0.50 -4.74
N VAL A 38 -1.56 1.62 -4.72
CA VAL A 38 -1.37 2.72 -5.68
C VAL A 38 -1.21 4.02 -4.92
N LEU A 39 -0.13 4.72 -5.21
CA LEU A 39 0.04 6.10 -4.85
C LEU A 39 -0.63 6.96 -5.93
N ASP A 40 -1.75 7.56 -5.54
CA ASP A 40 -2.50 8.56 -6.30
C ASP A 40 -2.20 9.94 -5.71
N ALA A 41 -2.41 11.01 -6.47
CA ALA A 41 -1.96 12.41 -6.28
C ALA A 41 -1.91 12.97 -4.83
N SER A 42 -2.67 12.41 -3.89
CA SER A 42 -2.65 12.79 -2.47
C SER A 42 -2.57 11.63 -1.46
N ALA A 43 -2.66 10.36 -1.88
CA ALA A 43 -2.79 9.23 -0.95
C ALA A 43 -2.24 7.91 -1.49
N LEU A 44 -1.69 7.11 -0.57
CA LEU A 44 -1.35 5.70 -0.80
C LEU A 44 -2.59 4.85 -0.54
N LYS A 45 -3.24 4.42 -1.62
CA LYS A 45 -4.45 3.61 -1.59
C LYS A 45 -4.10 2.13 -1.56
N PHE A 46 -4.73 1.40 -0.65
CA PHE A 46 -4.76 -0.05 -0.57
C PHE A 46 -6.18 -0.49 -0.93
N ASP A 47 -6.38 -0.89 -2.19
CA ASP A 47 -7.70 -1.26 -2.71
C ASP A 47 -7.90 -2.79 -2.69
N PHE A 48 -8.63 -3.26 -1.68
CA PHE A 48 -8.92 -4.67 -1.49
C PHE A 48 -10.18 -5.14 -2.23
N ASN A 49 -10.87 -4.25 -2.95
CA ASN A 49 -12.08 -4.62 -3.71
C ASN A 49 -11.78 -5.59 -4.86
N GLY A 50 -10.53 -5.60 -5.35
CA GLY A 50 -10.07 -6.53 -6.36
C GLY A 50 -9.77 -7.95 -5.84
N LEU A 51 -9.82 -8.18 -4.52
CA LEU A 51 -9.61 -9.50 -3.94
C LEU A 51 -10.79 -10.44 -4.23
N SER A 52 -10.54 -11.74 -4.30
CA SER A 52 -11.61 -12.74 -4.37
C SER A 52 -12.53 -12.66 -3.14
N GLN A 53 -13.81 -13.01 -3.30
CA GLN A 53 -14.79 -12.92 -2.21
C GLN A 53 -14.36 -13.70 -0.96
N ASP A 54 -13.71 -14.86 -1.13
CA ASP A 54 -13.21 -15.66 -0.02
C ASP A 54 -12.10 -14.95 0.77
N TYR A 55 -11.23 -14.22 0.07
CA TYR A 55 -10.24 -13.38 0.74
C TYR A 55 -10.88 -12.17 1.40
N GLN A 56 -11.81 -11.48 0.74
CA GLN A 56 -12.53 -10.35 1.33
C GLN A 56 -13.21 -10.74 2.65
N LYS A 57 -13.86 -11.91 2.72
CA LYS A 57 -14.47 -12.44 3.96
C LYS A 57 -13.45 -12.64 5.08
N LYS A 58 -12.24 -13.14 4.78
CA LYS A 58 -11.19 -13.32 5.79
C LYS A 58 -10.75 -12.01 6.43
N PHE A 59 -10.73 -10.91 5.67
CA PHE A 59 -10.39 -9.58 6.18
C PHE A 59 -11.45 -9.04 7.14
N VAL A 60 -12.73 -9.24 6.81
CA VAL A 60 -13.85 -8.82 7.67
C VAL A 60 -13.86 -9.63 8.97
N LEU A 61 -13.60 -10.94 8.90
CA LEU A 61 -13.65 -11.84 10.05
C LEU A 61 -12.45 -11.68 11.01
N ASN A 62 -11.28 -11.24 10.53
CA ASN A 62 -10.05 -11.15 11.31
C ASN A 62 -9.64 -9.73 11.71
N ASN A 63 -10.61 -8.83 11.93
CA ASN A 63 -10.38 -7.43 12.28
C ASN A 63 -9.58 -6.68 11.19
N PHE A 64 -10.34 -6.04 10.29
CA PHE A 64 -9.85 -5.32 9.12
C PHE A 64 -8.69 -4.35 9.43
N GLU A 65 -8.74 -3.62 10.54
CA GLU A 65 -7.72 -2.63 10.92
C GLU A 65 -6.38 -3.26 11.31
N LEU A 66 -6.42 -4.40 12.02
CA LEU A 66 -5.22 -5.16 12.37
C LEU A 66 -4.52 -5.67 11.12
N TYR A 67 -5.29 -6.15 10.14
CA TYR A 67 -4.72 -6.55 8.86
C TYR A 67 -4.08 -5.36 8.14
N CYS A 68 -4.77 -4.21 8.04
CA CYS A 68 -4.25 -3.00 7.41
C CYS A 68 -2.91 -2.58 8.03
N THR A 69 -2.82 -2.63 9.36
CA THR A 69 -1.58 -2.36 10.09
C THR A 69 -0.48 -3.35 9.75
N SER A 70 -0.79 -4.65 9.71
CA SER A 70 0.18 -5.71 9.40
C SER A 70 0.71 -5.60 7.98
N LEU A 71 -0.17 -5.31 7.02
CA LEU A 71 0.21 -5.07 5.63
C LEU A 71 1.13 -3.85 5.50
N PHE A 72 0.77 -2.74 6.15
CA PHE A 72 1.61 -1.55 6.15
C PHE A 72 3.01 -1.83 6.69
N LEU A 73 3.11 -2.51 7.84
CA LEU A 73 4.40 -2.90 8.42
C LEU A 73 5.23 -3.77 7.47
N THR A 74 4.59 -4.65 6.70
CA THR A 74 5.25 -5.51 5.72
C THR A 74 5.84 -4.71 4.55
N ILE A 75 5.16 -3.67 4.06
CA ILE A 75 5.66 -2.85 2.95
C ILE A 75 6.60 -1.72 3.38
N LYS A 76 6.53 -1.30 4.65
CA LYS A 76 7.29 -0.16 5.21
C LYS A 76 8.80 -0.22 4.89
N PRO A 77 9.50 -1.38 4.94
CA PRO A 77 10.91 -1.44 4.55
C PRO A 77 11.17 -1.01 3.10
N ARG A 78 10.31 -1.38 2.16
CA ARG A 78 10.42 -0.96 0.75
C ARG A 78 10.16 0.53 0.58
N MET A 79 9.18 1.06 1.32
CA MET A 79 8.92 2.50 1.37
C MET A 79 10.15 3.25 1.91
N LYS A 80 10.83 2.73 2.95
CA LYS A 80 12.09 3.31 3.45
C LYS A 80 13.17 3.36 2.38
N VAL A 81 13.31 2.29 1.60
CA VAL A 81 14.27 2.23 0.47
C VAL A 81 13.93 3.30 -0.58
N PHE A 82 12.66 3.42 -0.97
CA PHE A 82 12.21 4.48 -1.87
C PHE A 82 12.54 5.87 -1.33
N VAL A 83 12.12 6.18 -0.09
CA VAL A 83 12.36 7.48 0.56
C VAL A 83 13.86 7.81 0.58
N LYS A 84 14.72 6.82 0.86
CA LYS A 84 16.17 6.99 0.82
C LYS A 84 16.70 7.25 -0.58
N ASN A 85 16.28 6.46 -1.57
CA ASN A 85 16.76 6.56 -2.95
C ASN A 85 16.36 7.87 -3.62
N GLU A 86 15.19 8.40 -3.27
CA GLU A 86 14.69 9.70 -3.74
C GLU A 86 15.27 10.89 -2.96
N GLY A 87 16.23 10.66 -2.04
CA GLY A 87 16.93 11.73 -1.32
C GLY A 87 16.13 12.36 -0.18
N PHE A 88 15.01 11.76 0.24
CA PHE A 88 14.21 12.27 1.35
C PHE A 88 14.73 11.78 2.71
N ARG A 89 14.67 12.66 3.72
CA ARG A 89 14.96 12.27 5.12
C ARG A 89 13.81 11.47 5.72
N ALA A 90 12.58 11.91 5.44
CA ALA A 90 11.35 11.24 5.81
C ALA A 90 10.22 11.72 4.88
N LEU A 91 9.19 10.90 4.71
CA LEU A 91 7.98 11.25 3.96
C LEU A 91 6.74 10.77 4.73
N ASP A 92 5.71 11.60 4.77
CA ASP A 92 4.41 11.26 5.33
C ASP A 92 3.53 10.70 4.22
N PHE A 93 2.98 9.50 4.43
CA PHE A 93 2.05 8.86 3.52
C PHE A 93 0.66 8.87 4.13
N HIS A 94 -0.31 9.49 3.44
CA HIS A 94 -1.72 9.31 3.77
C HIS A 94 -2.17 7.96 3.22
N CYS A 95 -2.27 6.97 4.09
CA CYS A 95 -2.67 5.60 3.76
C CYS A 95 -4.18 5.45 3.87
N ILE A 96 -4.81 4.98 2.80
CA ILE A 96 -6.26 4.72 2.73
C ILE A 96 -6.46 3.25 2.38
N PHE A 97 -7.09 2.50 3.28
CA PHE A 97 -7.41 1.09 3.10
C PHE A 97 -8.92 0.95 2.84
N ALA A 98 -9.29 0.30 1.74
CA ALA A 98 -10.69 0.19 1.32
C ALA A 98 -11.10 -1.27 1.01
N LEU A 99 -12.23 -1.70 1.57
CA LEU A 99 -12.86 -2.99 1.28
C LEU A 99 -14.39 -2.87 1.35
N GLY A 100 -15.06 -2.79 0.21
CA GLY A 100 -16.49 -2.53 0.11
C GLY A 100 -16.87 -1.23 0.81
N LYS A 101 -17.67 -1.33 1.88
CA LYS A 101 -18.05 -0.19 2.73
C LYS A 101 -17.06 0.08 3.86
N LEU A 102 -16.10 -0.82 4.10
CA LEU A 102 -15.08 -0.64 5.14
C LEU A 102 -13.98 0.28 4.63
N ARG A 103 -13.58 1.19 5.50
CA ARG A 103 -12.54 2.17 5.22
C ARG A 103 -11.73 2.42 6.49
N HIS A 104 -10.42 2.36 6.37
CA HIS A 104 -9.49 2.68 7.44
C HIS A 104 -8.43 3.64 6.90
N GLU A 105 -8.14 4.71 7.62
CA GLU A 105 -7.23 5.76 7.19
C GLU A 105 -6.22 6.08 8.27
N ARG A 106 -4.97 6.32 7.86
CA ARG A 106 -3.89 6.75 8.77
C ARG A 106 -2.84 7.54 8.02
N ILE A 107 -2.17 8.45 8.71
CA ILE A 107 -0.98 9.12 8.20
C ILE A 107 0.22 8.41 8.80
N GLU A 108 1.11 7.91 7.93
CA GLU A 108 2.30 7.19 8.33
C GLU A 108 3.57 7.92 7.90
N LYS A 109 4.39 8.27 8.90
CA LYS A 109 5.72 8.80 8.64
C LYS A 109 6.70 7.67 8.39
N VAL A 110 7.33 7.69 7.23
CA VAL A 110 8.41 6.76 6.85
C VAL A 110 9.73 7.52 6.88
N SER A 111 10.57 7.20 7.86
CA SER A 111 11.92 7.75 8.06
C SER A 111 12.98 6.78 7.57
N THR A 112 14.09 7.32 7.05
CA THR A 112 15.28 6.55 6.66
C THR A 112 16.17 6.14 7.84
N PHE A 113 15.95 6.76 9.01
CA PHE A 113 16.52 6.44 10.31
C PHE A 113 15.54 5.61 11.14
#